data_AF-A0A5C5GI09-F1
#
_entry.id   AF-A0A5C5GI09-F1
#
_cell.length_a   1.000
_cell.length_b   1.000
_cell.length_c   1.000
_cell.angle_alpha   90.00
_cell.angle_beta   90.00
_cell.angle_gamma   90.00
#
_symmetry.space_group_name_H-M   'P 1'
#
loop_
_entity.id
_entity.type
_entity.pdbx_description
1 polymer ?
#
loop_
_entity_poly.entity_id
_entity_poly.type
_entity_poly.pdbx_seq_one_letter_code
_entity_poly.pdbx_strand_id
1 'polypeptide(L)'
;MTHTYPSSFPDKSIWTAAKQIETTLVSQMLKSAGLHEFSESFSGGIGEEQFTSLLVEAHSSIIVENGGFGLSEAIYQHLLLQA
;
A
#
# COMPACT_ATOMS: atom_id res chain seq x y z
N MET A 1 16.78 -12.76 35.93
CA MET A 1 15.94 -11.58 35.65
C MET A 1 16.77 -10.63 34.81
N THR A 2 16.61 -10.66 33.49
CA THR A 2 17.24 -9.68 32.59
C THR A 2 16.13 -8.97 31.85
N HIS A 3 15.79 -7.78 32.34
CA HIS A 3 14.93 -6.81 31.70
C HIS A 3 15.65 -6.28 30.45
N THR A 4 15.27 -6.76 29.28
CA THR A 4 15.77 -6.23 28.00
C THR A 4 14.90 -5.04 27.61
N TYR A 5 15.53 -3.86 27.57
CA TYR A 5 14.91 -2.58 27.19
C TYR A 5 14.21 -2.67 25.82
N PRO A 6 13.03 -2.03 25.65
CA PRO A 6 12.42 -1.86 24.33
C PRO A 6 13.36 -1.03 23.44
N SER A 7 13.66 -1.55 22.25
CA SER A 7 14.57 -0.93 21.30
C SER A 7 14.05 0.44 20.86
N SER A 8 14.78 1.51 21.20
CA SER A 8 14.44 2.90 20.90
C SER A 8 14.78 3.32 19.45
N PHE A 9 14.49 2.48 18.47
CA PHE A 9 14.45 2.92 17.06
C PHE A 9 12.97 3.12 16.71
N PRO A 10 12.56 4.26 16.13
CA PRO A 10 11.20 4.38 15.62
C PRO A 10 10.97 3.19 14.69
N ASP A 11 9.98 2.35 15.01
CA ASP A 11 9.80 1.02 14.43
C ASP A 11 9.65 1.09 12.91
N LYS A 12 10.78 1.08 12.20
CA LYS A 12 10.83 1.17 10.74
C LYS A 12 10.06 0.04 10.10
N SER A 13 9.99 -1.12 10.76
CA SER A 13 9.16 -2.27 10.35
C SER A 13 7.67 -1.94 10.43
N ILE A 14 7.19 -1.37 11.53
CA ILE A 14 5.79 -0.97 11.72
C ILE A 14 5.43 0.17 10.75
N TRP A 15 6.31 1.15 10.56
CA TRP A 15 6.12 2.20 9.55
C TRP A 15 6.04 1.63 8.13
N THR A 16 6.90 0.67 7.80
CA THR A 16 6.88 0.01 6.50
C THR A 16 5.59 -0.78 6.30
N ALA A 17 5.14 -1.52 7.33
CA ALA A 17 3.87 -2.24 7.30
C ALA A 17 2.68 -1.29 7.12
N ALA A 18 2.68 -0.16 7.82
CA ALA A 18 1.63 0.86 7.67
C ALA A 18 1.55 1.42 6.24
N LYS A 19 2.71 1.74 5.64
CA LYS A 19 2.78 2.14 4.23
C LYS A 19 2.28 1.06 3.27
N GLN A 20 2.63 -0.21 3.50
CA GLN A 20 2.16 -1.32 2.66
C GLN A 20 0.63 -1.50 2.73
N ILE A 21 0.04 -1.30 3.91
CA ILE A 21 -1.41 -1.33 4.08
C ILE A 21 -2.06 -0.18 3.30
N GLU A 22 -1.53 1.05 3.41
CA GLU A 22 -2.02 2.18 2.61
C GLU A 22 -1.88 1.92 1.11
N THR A 23 -0.74 1.41 0.64
CA THR A 23 -0.53 1.05 -0.77
C THR A 23 -1.58 0.06 -1.27
N THR A 24 -1.92 -0.93 -0.45
CA THR A 24 -2.96 -1.91 -0.80
C THR A 24 -4.32 -1.24 -0.94
N LEU A 25 -4.66 -0.30 -0.04
CA LEU A 25 -5.92 0.43 -0.08
C LEU A 25 -5.99 1.36 -1.30
N VAL A 26 -4.91 2.10 -1.61
CA VAL A 26 -4.80 2.92 -2.82
C VAL A 26 -4.98 2.07 -4.07
N SER A 27 -4.35 0.88 -4.13
CA SER A 27 -4.52 -0.06 -5.24
C SER A 27 -5.98 -0.46 -5.45
N GLN A 28 -6.72 -0.73 -4.37
CA GLN A 28 -8.16 -1.01 -4.45
C GLN A 28 -8.96 0.20 -4.95
N MET A 29 -8.64 1.41 -4.49
CA MET A 29 -9.29 2.64 -4.97
C MET A 29 -9.05 2.85 -6.47
N LEU A 30 -7.82 2.67 -6.95
CA LEU A 30 -7.48 2.80 -8.36
C LEU A 30 -8.20 1.75 -9.22
N LYS A 31 -8.30 0.50 -8.74
CA LYS A 31 -9.10 -0.55 -9.41
C LYS A 31 -10.57 -0.16 -9.48
N SER A 32 -11.11 0.38 -8.38
CA SER A 32 -12.50 0.80 -8.27
C SER A 32 -12.83 2.04 -9.12
N ALA A 33 -11.85 2.91 -9.35
CA ALA A 33 -11.97 4.12 -10.17
C ALA A 33 -11.98 3.84 -11.68
N GLY A 34 -11.96 2.56 -12.10
CA GLY A 34 -12.02 2.19 -13.50
C GLY A 34 -10.67 2.26 -14.23
N LEU A 35 -9.54 2.28 -13.51
CA LEU A 35 -8.20 2.22 -14.14
C LEU A 35 -7.96 0.90 -14.93
N HIS A 36 -8.90 -0.04 -14.86
CA HIS A 36 -8.93 -1.31 -15.58
C HIS A 36 -10.12 -1.43 -16.57
N GLU A 37 -11.03 -0.46 -16.63
CA GLU A 37 -12.14 -0.46 -17.60
C GLU A 37 -11.64 0.07 -18.95
N PHE A 38 -10.72 -0.66 -19.57
CA PHE A 38 -10.42 -0.45 -20.98
C PHE A 38 -11.56 -1.04 -21.81
N SER A 39 -12.30 -0.12 -22.43
CA SER A 39 -13.31 -0.30 -23.48
C SER A 39 -13.28 -1.68 -24.14
N GLU A 40 -14.42 -2.39 -24.17
CA GLU A 40 -14.64 -3.74 -24.72
C GLU A 40 -14.08 -4.02 -26.14
N SER A 41 -13.56 -3.01 -26.84
CA SER A 41 -13.01 -3.11 -28.19
C SER A 41 -11.48 -3.23 -28.28
N PHE A 42 -10.72 -3.19 -27.18
CA PHE A 42 -9.25 -3.29 -27.21
C PHE A 42 -8.67 -4.12 -26.04
N SER A 43 -9.16 -5.35 -25.86
CA SER A 43 -8.66 -6.26 -24.80
C SER A 43 -7.55 -7.18 -25.33
N GLY A 44 -6.33 -6.97 -24.85
CA GLY A 44 -5.12 -7.79 -25.06
C GLY A 44 -5.09 -9.11 -24.27
N GLY A 45 -6.22 -9.57 -23.74
CA GLY A 45 -6.38 -10.86 -23.07
C GLY A 45 -5.75 -10.96 -21.68
N ILE A 46 -5.58 -12.19 -21.17
CA ILE A 46 -5.08 -12.50 -19.80
C ILE A 46 -3.73 -11.84 -19.49
N GLY A 47 -2.88 -11.61 -20.50
CA GLY A 47 -1.62 -10.91 -20.33
C GLY A 47 -1.82 -9.46 -19.87
N GLU A 48 -2.77 -8.75 -20.48
CA GLU A 48 -3.07 -7.34 -20.18
C GLU A 48 -3.58 -7.17 -18.74
N GLU A 49 -4.41 -8.09 -18.24
CA GLU A 49 -4.94 -8.05 -16.87
C GLU A 49 -3.81 -8.11 -15.81
N GLN A 50 -2.82 -8.99 -16.05
CA GLN A 50 -1.64 -9.12 -15.20
C GLN A 50 -0.76 -7.87 -15.27
N PHE A 51 -0.50 -7.35 -16.48
CA PHE A 51 0.27 -6.11 -16.65
C PHE A 51 -0.42 -4.91 -15.98
N THR A 52 -1.73 -4.80 -16.09
CA THR A 52 -2.48 -3.70 -15.47
C THR A 52 -2.46 -3.82 -13.95
N SER A 53 -2.56 -5.03 -13.39
CA SER A 53 -2.42 -5.24 -11.94
C SER A 53 -1.06 -4.78 -11.42
N LEU A 54 0.02 -5.07 -12.15
CA LEU A 54 1.38 -4.62 -11.82
C LEU A 54 1.49 -3.09 -11.90
N LEU A 55 0.91 -2.46 -12.92
CA LEU A 55 0.92 -1.00 -13.08
C LEU A 55 0.16 -0.30 -11.97
N VAL A 56 -1.01 -0.83 -11.58
CA VAL A 56 -1.79 -0.31 -10.47
C VAL A 56 -0.99 -0.37 -9.17
N GLU A 57 -0.34 -1.49 -8.88
CA GLU A 57 0.48 -1.66 -7.69
C GLU A 57 1.66 -0.69 -7.66
N ALA A 58 2.41 -0.58 -8.77
CA ALA A 58 3.51 0.37 -8.90
C ALA A 58 3.05 1.82 -8.69
N HIS A 59 1.93 2.21 -9.30
CA HIS A 59 1.37 3.57 -9.15
C HIS A 59 0.94 3.83 -7.70
N SER A 60 0.32 2.84 -7.05
CA SER A 60 -0.09 2.93 -5.65
C SER A 60 1.10 3.14 -4.72
N SER A 61 2.21 2.42 -4.96
CA SER A 61 3.45 2.58 -4.18
C SER A 61 4.01 3.99 -4.33
N ILE A 62 4.07 4.51 -5.56
CA ILE A 62 4.54 5.87 -5.84
C ILE A 62 3.66 6.91 -5.14
N ILE A 63 2.34 6.75 -5.17
CA ILE A 63 1.40 7.66 -4.47
C ILE A 63 1.73 7.70 -2.98
N VAL A 64 1.87 6.55 -2.32
CA VAL A 64 2.17 6.47 -0.88
C VAL A 64 3.55 7.03 -0.55
N GLU A 65 4.56 6.75 -1.38
CA GLU A 65 5.91 7.29 -1.20
C GLU A 65 5.96 8.82 -1.31
N ASN A 66 5.09 9.42 -2.13
CA ASN A 66 4.99 10.87 -2.30
C ASN A 66 4.01 11.55 -1.32
N GLY A 67 3.58 10.84 -0.28
CA GLY A 67 2.75 11.38 0.81
C GLY A 67 1.38 10.73 0.96
N GLY A 68 0.94 9.94 -0.01
CA GLY A 68 -0.29 9.15 0.06
C GLY A 68 -1.53 9.97 0.38
N PHE A 69 -2.47 9.34 1.08
CA PHE A 69 -3.66 9.97 1.65
C PHE A 69 -3.50 10.26 3.15
N GLY A 70 -2.31 10.02 3.72
CA GLY A 70 -2.00 10.21 5.14
C GLY A 70 -2.51 9.08 6.04
N LEU A 71 -2.95 7.94 5.49
CA LEU A 71 -3.47 6.83 6.28
C LEU A 71 -2.36 6.04 6.97
N SER A 72 -1.15 6.02 6.40
CA SER A 72 0.01 5.37 7.00
C SER A 72 0.27 5.85 8.42
N GLU A 73 0.07 7.14 8.72
CA GLU A 73 0.25 7.67 10.07
C GLU A 73 -0.78 7.09 11.04
N ALA A 74 -2.07 7.12 10.69
CA ALA A 74 -3.13 6.57 11.52
C ALA A 74 -2.98 5.06 11.77
N ILE A 75 -2.54 4.32 10.75
CA ILE A 75 -2.27 2.88 10.81
C ILE A 75 -1.04 2.61 11.69
N TYR A 76 0.04 3.37 11.50
CA TYR A 76 1.25 3.25 12.30
C TYR A 76 0.97 3.45 13.80
N GLN A 77 0.21 4.49 14.15
CA GLN A 77 -0.20 4.73 15.54
C GLN A 77 -1.03 3.57 16.10
N HIS A 78 -1.95 3.00 15.32
CA HIS A 78 -2.71 1.82 15.73
C HIS A 78 -1.84 0.58 15.93
N LEU A 79 -0.88 0.33 15.04
CA LEU A 79 0.02 -0.83 15.13
C LEU A 79 1.00 -0.70 16.32
N LEU A 80 1.46 0.52 16.62
CA LEU A 80 2.26 0.78 17.82
C LEU A 80 1.51 0.48 19.12
N LEU A 81 0.20 0.75 19.17
CA LEU A 81 -0.62 0.43 20.35
C LEU A 81 -0.82 -1.09 20.55
N GLN A 82 -0.57 -1.90 19.52
CA GLN A 82 -0.72 -3.36 19.57
C GLN A 82 0.61 -4.11 19.67
N ALA A 83 1.75 -3.41 19.62
CA ALA A 83 3.09 -3.97 19.80
C ALA A 83 3.47 -4.07 21.28
#